data_AF-A0A955HG85-F1
#
_entry.id   AF-A0A955HG85-F1
#
_cell.length_a   1.000
_cell.length_b   1.000
_cell.length_c   1.000
_cell.angle_alpha   90.00
_cell.angle_beta   90.00
_cell.angle_gamma   90.00
#
_symmetry.space_group_name_H-M   'P 1'
#
loop_
_entity.id
_entity.type
_entity.pdbx_description
1 polymer ?
#
loop_
_entity_poly.entity_id
_entity_poly.type
_entity_poly.pdbx_seq_one_letter_code
_entity_poly.pdbx_strand_id
1 'polypeptide(L)'
;MNNITKYGIAFLALLLVVLFFDGTHADAYYTTNQSAVTLEESVGLYTIDFMFAHEDYDIYIPIIATRAPERVSDTLLSYTVLDRNDTIVEDGASAGIVLSNAKIQNGMYIVPKGTVRRFTLLTLFTPTNTDTPNEFRTHVTHLPFSFDGTRQLQLNQSELVKYTTPLTTLR
;
A
#
# COMPACT_ATOMS: atom_id res chain seq x y z
N MET A 1 -18.82 55.09 4.24
CA MET A 1 -19.03 53.77 4.88
C MET A 1 -17.87 52.89 4.47
N ASN A 2 -16.94 52.65 5.39
CA ASN A 2 -15.60 52.14 5.08
C ASN A 2 -15.62 50.64 4.82
N ASN A 3 -15.08 50.23 3.67
CA ASN A 3 -15.01 48.83 3.24
C ASN A 3 -14.14 47.93 4.15
N ILE A 4 -13.42 48.51 5.11
CA ILE A 4 -12.52 47.79 6.03
C ILE A 4 -13.32 46.85 6.97
N THR A 5 -14.55 47.22 7.36
CA THR A 5 -15.38 46.36 8.23
C THR A 5 -15.97 45.14 7.50
N LYS A 6 -16.13 45.20 6.17
CA LYS A 6 -16.67 44.09 5.38
C LYS A 6 -15.64 42.96 5.16
N TYR A 7 -14.37 43.30 4.98
CA TYR A 7 -13.31 42.31 4.78
C TYR A 7 -12.84 41.65 6.08
N GLY A 8 -12.92 42.36 7.22
CA GLY A 8 -12.59 41.78 8.53
C GLY A 8 -13.53 40.65 8.95
N ILE A 9 -14.83 40.78 8.66
CA ILE A 9 -15.83 39.75 8.98
C ILE A 9 -15.71 38.56 8.02
N ALA A 10 -15.42 38.79 6.73
CA ALA A 10 -15.22 37.73 5.75
C ALA A 10 -13.95 36.89 6.04
N PHE A 11 -12.87 37.52 6.50
CA PHE A 11 -11.64 36.81 6.88
C PHE A 11 -11.81 35.99 8.16
N LEU A 12 -12.57 36.50 9.14
CA LEU A 12 -12.86 35.78 10.38
C LEU A 12 -13.80 34.58 10.15
N ALA A 13 -14.76 34.69 9.22
CA ALA A 13 -15.62 33.59 8.81
C ALA A 13 -14.85 32.50 8.04
N LEU A 14 -13.86 32.88 7.22
CA LEU A 14 -12.98 31.92 6.55
C LEU A 14 -12.06 31.19 7.54
N LEU A 15 -11.59 31.87 8.59
CA LEU A 15 -10.74 31.28 9.63
C LEU A 15 -11.49 30.24 10.47
N LEU A 16 -12.79 30.42 10.70
CA LEU A 16 -13.62 29.45 11.43
C LEU A 16 -13.91 28.18 10.62
N VAL A 17 -13.97 28.25 9.28
CA VAL A 17 -14.17 27.05 8.44
C VAL A 17 -12.93 26.14 8.45
N VAL A 18 -11.74 26.68 8.68
CA VAL A 18 -10.50 25.87 8.77
C VAL A 18 -10.38 25.16 10.13
N LEU A 19 -11.05 25.65 11.18
CA LEU A 19 -11.01 25.06 12.52
C LEU A 19 -12.07 23.96 12.75
N PHE A 20 -12.95 23.71 11.79
CA PHE A 20 -13.92 22.60 11.81
C PHE A 20 -13.59 21.48 10.80
N PHE A 21 -12.35 21.43 10.30
CA PHE A 21 -11.81 20.11 9.94
C PHE A 21 -11.52 19.40 11.26
N ASP A 22 -12.59 18.95 11.91
CA ASP A 22 -12.50 17.81 12.81
C ASP A 22 -11.70 16.77 12.04
N GLY A 23 -10.51 16.43 12.56
CA GLY A 23 -9.82 15.21 12.20
C GLY A 23 -10.76 14.08 12.57
N THR A 24 -11.73 13.82 11.71
CA THR A 24 -12.59 12.66 11.77
C THR A 24 -11.65 11.47 11.75
N HIS A 25 -11.58 10.80 12.89
CA HIS A 25 -11.04 9.46 13.10
C HIS A 25 -11.05 8.66 11.80
N ALA A 26 -9.94 8.72 11.09
CA ALA A 26 -9.76 7.98 9.86
C ALA A 26 -8.63 7.02 10.16
N ASP A 27 -8.98 5.75 10.32
CA ASP A 27 -8.05 4.65 10.09
C ASP A 27 -7.53 4.84 8.67
N ALA A 28 -6.40 5.53 8.57
CA ALA A 28 -5.93 6.05 7.31
C ALA A 28 -5.02 4.99 6.71
N TYR A 29 -5.63 4.08 5.96
CA TYR A 29 -4.94 3.16 5.08
C TYR A 29 -5.15 3.62 3.63
N TYR A 30 -4.06 4.01 2.98
CA TYR A 30 -4.10 4.33 1.57
C TYR A 30 -2.76 4.08 0.93
N THR A 31 -2.81 3.62 -0.31
CA THR A 31 -1.63 3.55 -1.15
C THR A 31 -1.29 4.94 -1.66
N THR A 32 0.00 5.24 -1.75
CA THR A 32 0.50 6.57 -2.09
C THR A 32 1.19 6.61 -3.45
N ASN A 33 1.79 5.51 -3.87
CA ASN A 33 2.53 5.43 -5.13
C ASN A 33 2.68 3.97 -5.54
N GLN A 34 2.66 3.70 -6.84
CA GLN A 34 2.97 2.39 -7.39
C GLN A 34 3.94 2.57 -8.55
N SER A 35 5.01 1.79 -8.57
CA SER A 35 6.02 1.85 -9.62
C SER A 35 6.41 0.45 -10.08
N ALA A 36 6.90 0.39 -11.30
CA ALA A 36 7.44 -0.83 -11.88
C ALA A 36 8.61 -0.43 -12.77
N VAL A 37 9.73 -1.13 -12.63
CA VAL A 37 10.96 -0.90 -13.40
C VAL A 37 11.57 -2.24 -13.79
N THR A 38 12.18 -2.27 -14.96
CA THR A 38 12.99 -3.40 -15.43
C THR A 38 14.42 -3.23 -14.88
N LEU A 39 14.92 -4.17 -14.08
CA LEU A 39 16.30 -4.13 -13.55
C LEU A 39 17.31 -4.71 -14.55
N GLU A 40 16.92 -5.81 -15.20
CA GLU A 40 17.58 -6.48 -16.32
C GLU A 40 16.50 -6.89 -17.32
N GLU A 41 16.85 -7.32 -18.54
CA GLU A 41 15.87 -7.67 -19.57
C GLU A 41 14.73 -8.57 -19.03
N SER A 42 15.05 -9.53 -18.15
CA SER A 42 14.11 -10.52 -17.62
C SER A 42 13.64 -10.31 -16.18
N VAL A 43 14.01 -9.22 -15.50
CA VAL A 43 13.67 -9.00 -14.08
C VAL A 43 12.87 -7.71 -13.88
N GLY A 44 11.62 -7.87 -13.44
CA GLY A 44 10.77 -6.77 -13.01
C GLY A 44 10.91 -6.50 -11.52
N LEU A 45 11.13 -5.24 -11.16
CA LEU A 45 11.03 -4.71 -9.80
C LEU A 45 9.76 -3.87 -9.69
N TYR A 46 8.90 -4.27 -8.78
CA TYR A 46 7.59 -3.67 -8.55
C TYR A 46 7.54 -3.12 -7.13
N THR A 47 7.05 -1.88 -6.99
CA THR A 47 6.90 -1.25 -5.68
C THR A 47 5.50 -0.71 -5.48
N ILE A 48 4.93 -0.95 -4.31
CA ILE A 48 3.66 -0.36 -3.87
C ILE A 48 3.90 0.30 -2.53
N ASP A 49 3.85 1.63 -2.50
CA ASP A 49 3.94 2.42 -1.29
C ASP A 49 2.56 2.56 -0.65
N PHE A 50 2.49 2.39 0.66
CA PHE A 50 1.27 2.55 1.42
C PHE A 50 1.55 3.07 2.82
N MET A 51 0.50 3.62 3.44
CA MET A 51 0.56 4.14 4.80
C MET A 51 -0.49 3.47 5.68
N PHE A 52 -0.17 3.36 6.96
CA PHE A 52 -1.10 2.96 8.00
C PHE A 52 -1.02 3.93 9.17
N ALA A 53 -2.18 4.21 9.76
CA ALA A 53 -2.35 4.94 11.01
C ALA A 53 -3.67 4.53 11.66
N HIS A 54 -3.69 4.49 12.99
CA HIS A 54 -4.90 4.36 13.80
C HIS A 54 -4.70 5.21 15.05
N GLU A 55 -5.75 5.84 15.55
CA GLU A 55 -5.65 6.78 16.66
C GLU A 55 -5.54 6.08 18.02
N ASP A 56 -6.36 5.05 18.24
CA ASP A 56 -6.47 4.37 19.53
C ASP A 56 -5.56 3.16 19.73
N TYR A 57 -5.16 2.48 18.65
CA TYR A 57 -4.46 1.19 18.71
C TYR A 57 -3.13 1.21 17.98
N ASP A 58 -2.19 0.41 18.48
CA ASP A 58 -0.97 0.11 17.74
C ASP A 58 -1.34 -0.84 16.59
N ILE A 59 -0.84 -0.54 15.38
CA ILE A 59 -1.03 -1.41 14.21
C ILE A 59 0.21 -2.26 14.00
N TYR A 60 -0.01 -3.53 13.68
CA TYR A 60 1.05 -4.46 13.31
C TYR A 60 0.91 -4.86 11.84
N ILE A 61 1.99 -4.66 11.07
CA ILE A 61 2.05 -4.91 9.63
C ILE A 61 3.03 -6.05 9.33
N PRO A 62 2.66 -7.04 8.48
CA PRO A 62 3.57 -8.09 8.04
C PRO A 62 4.84 -7.56 7.39
N ILE A 63 5.97 -8.23 7.63
CA ILE A 63 7.24 -7.96 6.94
C ILE A 63 7.34 -8.83 5.67
N ILE A 64 6.82 -10.05 5.73
CA ILE A 64 6.96 -11.03 4.66
C ILE A 64 5.77 -10.91 3.71
N ALA A 65 6.05 -10.95 2.41
CA ALA A 65 5.06 -11.05 1.37
C ALA A 65 5.23 -12.36 0.58
N THR A 66 4.12 -12.94 0.14
CA THR A 66 4.10 -14.18 -0.63
C THR A 66 3.32 -14.01 -1.92
N ARG A 67 3.79 -14.66 -3.00
CA ARG A 67 3.01 -14.75 -4.24
C ARG A 67 1.88 -15.75 -4.02
N ALA A 68 0.65 -15.28 -4.06
CA ALA A 68 -0.56 -16.10 -4.03
C ALA A 68 -1.76 -15.34 -4.61
N PRO A 69 -2.57 -15.97 -5.47
CA PRO A 69 -3.77 -15.34 -6.03
C PRO A 69 -4.86 -15.10 -4.97
N GLU A 70 -4.79 -15.80 -3.84
CA GLU A 70 -5.74 -15.73 -2.74
C GLU A 70 -5.01 -15.59 -1.39
N ARG A 71 -5.76 -15.29 -0.33
CA ARG A 71 -5.25 -15.22 1.05
C ARG A 71 -4.71 -16.59 1.49
N VAL A 72 -3.42 -16.63 1.83
CA VAL A 72 -2.76 -17.85 2.35
C VAL A 72 -2.61 -17.83 3.88
N SER A 73 -2.36 -16.64 4.46
CA SER A 73 -2.11 -16.49 5.89
C SER A 73 -2.40 -15.05 6.35
N ASP A 74 -2.75 -14.91 7.62
CA ASP A 74 -3.09 -13.64 8.26
C ASP A 74 -1.86 -12.89 8.75
N THR A 75 -0.71 -13.55 8.65
CA THR A 75 0.60 -13.01 9.04
C THR A 75 1.46 -12.67 7.84
N LEU A 76 0.95 -12.85 6.61
CA LEU A 76 1.66 -12.62 5.36
C LEU A 76 0.85 -11.70 4.45
N LEU A 77 1.52 -10.72 3.86
CA LEU A 77 0.95 -10.00 2.72
C LEU A 77 0.92 -10.95 1.51
N SER A 78 -0.20 -11.03 0.79
CA SER A 78 -0.27 -11.81 -0.46
C SER A 78 -0.38 -10.89 -1.67
N TYR A 79 0.31 -11.25 -2.75
CA TYR A 79 0.24 -10.55 -4.03
C TYR A 79 0.23 -11.56 -5.18
N THR A 80 -0.23 -11.12 -6.35
CA THR A 80 -0.15 -11.90 -7.59
C THR A 80 0.56 -11.11 -8.69
N VAL A 81 0.94 -11.81 -9.75
CA VAL A 81 1.48 -11.24 -10.98
C VAL A 81 0.43 -11.39 -12.07
N LEU A 82 0.13 -10.29 -12.75
CA LEU A 82 -0.83 -10.24 -13.85
C LEU A 82 -0.12 -9.88 -15.15
N ASP A 83 -0.56 -10.46 -16.26
CA ASP A 83 -0.17 -10.00 -17.60
C ASP A 83 -0.97 -8.76 -18.04
N ARG A 84 -0.72 -8.28 -19.25
CA ARG A 84 -1.46 -7.16 -19.87
C ARG A 84 -2.97 -7.38 -20.04
N ASN A 85 -3.44 -8.62 -19.95
CA ASN A 85 -4.85 -9.00 -20.11
C ASN A 85 -5.50 -9.33 -18.76
N ASP A 86 -4.84 -8.99 -17.65
CA ASP A 86 -5.30 -9.26 -16.29
C ASP A 86 -5.45 -10.75 -15.96
N THR A 87 -4.71 -11.58 -16.70
CA THR A 87 -4.62 -13.00 -16.42
C THR A 87 -3.53 -13.23 -15.38
N ILE A 88 -3.84 -14.03 -14.37
CA ILE A 88 -2.87 -14.45 -13.36
C ILE A 88 -1.78 -15.27 -14.06
N VAL A 89 -0.55 -14.82 -13.89
CA VAL A 89 0.63 -15.54 -14.34
C VAL A 89 1.07 -16.41 -13.18
N GLU A 90 1.13 -17.72 -13.37
CA GLU A 90 1.62 -18.68 -12.37
C GLU A 90 3.11 -19.01 -12.59
N ASP A 91 3.54 -19.05 -13.85
CA ASP A 91 4.93 -19.33 -14.21
C ASP A 91 5.88 -18.19 -13.78
N GLY A 92 7.15 -18.53 -13.61
CA GLY A 92 8.22 -17.62 -13.20
C GLY A 92 8.52 -17.65 -11.70
N ALA A 93 9.67 -17.09 -11.33
CA ALA A 93 10.08 -16.92 -9.94
C ALA A 93 9.65 -15.54 -9.43
N SER A 94 9.21 -15.47 -8.17
CA SER A 94 8.92 -14.19 -7.52
C SER A 94 9.31 -14.21 -6.05
N ALA A 95 9.73 -13.06 -5.55
CA ALA A 95 9.97 -12.83 -4.13
C ALA A 95 9.43 -11.45 -3.74
N GLY A 96 8.80 -11.35 -2.57
CA GLY A 96 8.25 -10.12 -2.06
C GLY A 96 8.66 -9.85 -0.62
N ILE A 97 8.83 -8.58 -0.28
CA ILE A 97 9.12 -8.12 1.08
C ILE A 97 8.47 -6.76 1.32
N VAL A 98 7.98 -6.53 2.53
CA VAL A 98 7.54 -5.21 2.99
C VAL A 98 8.72 -4.52 3.67
N LEU A 99 9.02 -3.31 3.24
CA LEU A 99 10.09 -2.47 3.77
C LEU A 99 9.51 -1.26 4.51
N SER A 100 10.07 -0.96 5.67
CA SER A 100 9.79 0.25 6.44
C SER A 100 10.92 0.54 7.43
N ASN A 101 11.02 1.78 7.88
CA ASN A 101 11.85 2.18 9.02
C ASN A 101 11.13 2.04 10.38
N ALA A 102 9.91 1.50 10.40
CA ALA A 102 9.18 1.19 11.61
C ALA A 102 9.91 0.14 12.47
N LYS A 103 9.67 0.17 13.79
CA LYS A 103 10.25 -0.81 14.72
C LYS A 103 9.67 -2.19 14.42
N ILE A 104 10.51 -3.22 14.43
CA ILE A 104 10.08 -4.62 14.30
C ILE A 104 9.92 -5.25 15.69
N GLN A 105 8.84 -5.99 15.88
CA GLN A 105 8.60 -6.82 17.06
C GLN A 105 7.83 -8.06 16.63
N ASN A 106 8.29 -9.24 17.07
CA ASN A 106 7.66 -10.53 16.75
C ASN A 106 7.41 -10.77 15.25
N GLY A 107 8.35 -10.34 14.40
CA GLY A 107 8.26 -10.54 12.94
C GLY A 107 7.28 -9.61 12.21
N MET A 108 6.77 -8.57 12.89
CA MET A 108 5.91 -7.55 12.30
C MET A 108 6.47 -6.14 12.57
N TYR A 109 6.16 -5.21 11.69
CA TYR A 109 6.36 -3.79 11.97
C TYR A 109 5.29 -3.27 12.93
N ILE A 110 5.68 -2.39 13.86
CA ILE A 110 4.75 -1.67 14.74
C ILE A 110 4.58 -0.24 14.26
N VAL A 111 3.33 0.16 14.07
CA VAL A 111 2.88 1.54 13.94
C VAL A 111 2.29 1.96 15.28
N PRO A 112 2.97 2.80 16.06
CA PRO A 112 2.40 3.30 17.30
C PRO A 112 1.10 4.06 17.05
N LYS A 113 0.13 3.92 17.95
CA LYS A 113 -1.12 4.66 17.93
C LYS A 113 -0.89 6.18 17.82
N GLY A 114 -1.76 6.86 17.07
CA GLY A 114 -1.65 8.28 16.77
C GLY A 114 -0.48 8.64 15.86
N THR A 115 0.23 7.66 15.28
CA THR A 115 1.31 7.92 14.32
C THR A 115 1.02 7.31 12.97
N VAL A 116 1.50 7.99 11.92
CA VAL A 116 1.49 7.47 10.56
C VAL A 116 2.85 6.84 10.28
N ARG A 117 2.84 5.68 9.63
CA ARG A 117 4.06 5.04 9.08
C ARG A 117 3.86 4.69 7.62
N ARG A 118 4.95 4.78 6.87
CA ARG A 118 5.02 4.39 5.47
C ARG A 118 5.68 3.03 5.34
N PHE A 119 5.17 2.27 4.39
CA PHE A 119 5.64 0.95 4.00
C PHE A 119 5.76 0.91 2.48
N THR A 120 6.66 0.06 2.01
CA THR A 120 6.82 -0.24 0.60
C THR A 120 6.80 -1.75 0.45
N LEU A 121 5.79 -2.29 -0.23
CA LEU A 121 5.89 -3.65 -0.75
C LEU A 121 6.83 -3.60 -1.95
N LEU A 122 7.93 -4.34 -1.85
CA LEU A 122 8.87 -4.57 -2.92
C LEU A 122 8.72 -6.00 -3.42
N THR A 123 8.49 -6.16 -4.72
CA THR A 123 8.34 -7.46 -5.37
C THR A 123 9.30 -7.57 -6.54
N LEU A 124 10.05 -8.66 -6.59
CA LEU A 124 10.82 -9.09 -7.76
C LEU A 124 10.06 -10.18 -8.50
N PHE A 125 10.08 -10.14 -9.82
CA PHE A 125 9.50 -11.18 -10.66
C PHE A 125 10.38 -11.44 -11.89
N THR A 126 10.56 -12.72 -12.19
CA THR A 126 11.31 -13.23 -13.35
C THR A 126 10.44 -14.28 -14.04
N PRO A 127 9.88 -14.01 -15.23
CA PRO A 127 9.07 -14.99 -15.96
C PRO A 127 9.93 -16.15 -16.45
N THR A 128 9.34 -17.34 -16.61
CA THR A 128 10.04 -18.53 -17.12
C THR A 128 10.33 -18.44 -18.63
N ASN A 129 9.46 -17.76 -19.39
CA ASN A 129 9.61 -17.57 -20.83
C ASN A 129 9.81 -16.08 -21.14
N THR A 130 10.95 -15.77 -21.73
CA THR A 130 11.35 -14.42 -22.15
C THR A 130 11.50 -14.28 -23.66
N ASP A 131 11.21 -15.34 -24.44
CA ASP A 131 11.42 -15.40 -25.90
C ASP A 131 10.60 -14.35 -26.66
N THR A 132 9.53 -13.84 -26.04
CA THR A 132 8.74 -12.72 -26.55
C THR A 132 8.56 -11.68 -25.45
N PRO A 133 8.75 -10.38 -25.76
CA PRO A 133 8.47 -9.32 -24.81
C PRO A 133 7.04 -9.42 -24.28
N ASN A 134 6.89 -9.48 -22.96
CA ASN A 134 5.59 -9.52 -22.31
C ASN A 134 5.53 -8.46 -21.21
N GLU A 135 4.32 -7.98 -20.94
CA GLU A 135 4.07 -6.91 -19.98
C GLU A 135 3.43 -7.49 -18.73
N PHE A 136 4.02 -7.20 -17.59
CA PHE A 136 3.59 -7.72 -16.30
C PHE A 136 3.38 -6.59 -15.29
N ARG A 137 2.48 -6.82 -14.35
CA ARG A 137 2.26 -5.99 -13.18
C ARG A 137 2.03 -6.85 -11.94
N THR A 138 2.17 -6.25 -10.77
CA THR A 138 1.84 -6.89 -9.50
C THR A 138 0.58 -6.28 -8.91
N HIS A 139 -0.20 -7.11 -8.22
CA HIS A 139 -1.44 -6.72 -7.56
C HIS A 139 -1.48 -7.33 -6.16
N VAL A 140 -1.78 -6.53 -5.14
CA VAL A 140 -1.96 -7.05 -3.77
C VAL A 140 -3.31 -7.73 -3.65
N THR A 141 -3.30 -9.02 -3.37
CA THR A 141 -4.50 -9.86 -3.21
C THR A 141 -4.97 -9.93 -1.76
N HIS A 142 -4.05 -9.71 -0.81
CA HIS A 142 -4.36 -9.69 0.61
C HIS A 142 -3.36 -8.81 1.38
N LEU A 143 -3.87 -7.87 2.17
CA LEU A 143 -3.07 -7.01 3.05
C LEU A 143 -3.61 -7.09 4.47
N PRO A 144 -3.09 -8.03 5.30
CA PRO A 144 -3.51 -8.13 6.68
C PRO A 144 -2.79 -7.12 7.56
N PHE A 145 -3.46 -6.75 8.64
CA PHE A 145 -2.90 -5.98 9.74
C PHE A 145 -3.56 -6.41 11.04
N SER A 146 -3.01 -6.04 12.19
CA SER A 146 -3.69 -6.28 13.46
C SER A 146 -3.66 -5.09 14.41
N PHE A 147 -4.71 -4.95 15.21
CA PHE A 147 -4.74 -4.04 16.34
C PHE A 147 -4.22 -4.74 17.59
N ASP A 148 -3.31 -4.07 18.29
CA ASP A 148 -2.71 -4.54 19.55
C ASP A 148 -2.08 -5.95 19.44
N GLY A 149 -1.73 -6.37 18.22
CA GLY A 149 -1.13 -7.68 17.93
C GLY A 149 -2.07 -8.88 18.06
N THR A 150 -3.37 -8.65 18.30
CA THR A 150 -4.34 -9.73 18.61
C THR A 150 -5.50 -9.76 17.64
N ARG A 151 -6.08 -8.61 17.32
CA ARG A 151 -7.25 -8.53 16.42
C ARG A 151 -6.77 -8.38 14.98
N GLN A 152 -6.76 -9.47 14.24
CA GLN A 152 -6.42 -9.47 12.82
C GLN A 152 -7.56 -8.91 11.97
N LEU A 153 -7.20 -8.04 11.03
CA LEU A 153 -8.07 -7.39 10.06
C LEU A 153 -7.39 -7.39 8.69
N GLN A 154 -8.15 -7.05 7.67
CA GLN A 154 -7.65 -6.92 6.31
C GLN A 154 -8.34 -5.75 5.62
N LEU A 155 -7.69 -5.22 4.58
CA LEU A 155 -8.36 -4.28 3.68
C LEU A 155 -9.49 -4.96 2.91
N ASN A 156 -10.51 -4.18 2.53
CA ASN A 156 -11.59 -4.66 1.69
C ASN A 156 -11.11 -4.86 0.25
N GLN A 157 -11.72 -5.81 -0.47
CA GLN A 157 -11.33 -6.10 -1.85
C GLN A 157 -11.44 -4.87 -2.78
N SER A 158 -12.43 -4.01 -2.55
CA SER A 158 -12.62 -2.76 -3.31
C SER A 158 -11.48 -1.76 -3.11
N GLU A 159 -10.75 -1.85 -2.00
CA GLU A 159 -9.64 -0.96 -1.67
C GLU A 159 -8.32 -1.50 -2.26
N LEU A 160 -8.19 -2.83 -2.31
CA LEU A 160 -7.03 -3.53 -2.88
C LEU A 160 -6.84 -3.26 -4.37
N VAL A 161 -7.89 -2.89 -5.11
CA VAL A 161 -7.79 -2.48 -6.52
C VAL A 161 -6.74 -1.37 -6.74
N LYS A 162 -6.58 -0.48 -5.75
CA LYS A 162 -5.61 0.62 -5.79
C LYS A 162 -4.16 0.14 -5.63
N TYR A 163 -3.94 -1.06 -5.10
CA TYR A 163 -2.63 -1.65 -4.83
C TYR A 163 -2.17 -2.49 -6.03
N THR A 164 -2.11 -1.84 -7.19
CA THR A 164 -1.72 -2.45 -8.46
C THR A 164 -0.64 -1.60 -9.11
N THR A 165 0.47 -2.20 -9.52
CA THR A 165 1.53 -1.47 -10.22
C THR A 165 1.19 -1.21 -11.68
N PRO A 166 1.84 -0.23 -12.33
CA PRO A 166 1.80 -0.14 -13.78
C PRO A 166 2.38 -1.40 -14.45
N LEU A 167 2.06 -1.58 -15.73
CA LEU A 167 2.67 -2.61 -16.56
C LEU A 167 4.15 -2.29 -16.80
N THR A 168 4.97 -3.34 -16.91
CA THR A 168 6.38 -3.26 -17.28
C THR A 168 6.72 -4.38 -18.24
N THR A 169 7.42 -4.04 -19.32
CA THR A 169 7.88 -4.99 -20.33
C THR A 169 9.14 -5.71 -19.87
N LEU A 170 9.09 -7.03 -19.87
CA LEU A 170 10.24 -7.92 -19.67
C LEU A 170 10.54 -8.68 -20.96
N ARG A 171 11.80 -9.05 -21.16
CA ARG A 171 12.42 -9.63 -22.36
C ARG A 171 13.45 -10.70 -22.00
#